data_AF-A0A7C2C2U5-F1
#
_entry.id   AF-A0A7C2C2U5-F1
#
_cell.length_a   1.000
_cell.length_b   1.000
_cell.length_c   1.000
_cell.angle_alpha   90.00
_cell.angle_beta   90.00
_cell.angle_gamma   90.00
#
_symmetry.space_group_name_H-M   'P 1'
#
loop_
_entity.id
_entity.type
_entity.pdbx_description
1 polymer ?
#
loop_
_entity_poly.entity_id
_entity_poly.type
_entity_poly.pdbx_seq_one_letter_code
_entity_poly.pdbx_strand_id
1 'polypeptide(L)'
;MRPWYGIFLALGFLAACSQSPQGAKPQVAAGPAVTVEKTANPSFKRTYTWTIKKRVTDPATGSLLLAPGESYLVKYAVDLVGTPKDTDFKVEGTVTIKNTGVGAVVLKAPTDTLSTGESVSLSCGVSFPYTLAEGASLTCTYSQAFPDGQARTNTVAVPWGTDGTTFPNTASAQKAFSFTAPTQVVDGSVSVADPSATPTGSISNITPEGIISQTYFFERWVRFETCGEYKVENIATFTTNTTRTQGSASATVAVSVPCQGGCTLTQGYWKTHSRYGPAPYDSTWAGIGEDTPFYLSGQSYYQVLWTSPSGGNAYYILAHQFIAAKLNLLKGASSTPAVDAALAWADSFFQTYRPGDALSKTVASQAKAYAATLDQYNNGLIGPGHCSE
;
A
#
# COMPACT_ATOMS: atom_id res chain seq x y z
N MET A 1 -57.39 58.96 80.18
CA MET A 1 -57.71 57.76 80.98
C MET A 1 -56.47 56.88 81.04
N ARG A 2 -56.05 56.49 82.26
CA ARG A 2 -55.47 55.17 82.63
C ARG A 2 -54.05 54.81 82.09
N PRO A 3 -53.31 53.90 82.77
CA PRO A 3 -52.61 54.03 84.07
C PRO A 3 -51.09 53.66 83.95
N TRP A 4 -50.17 54.06 84.85
CA TRP A 4 -49.67 53.33 86.06
C TRP A 4 -49.26 51.85 85.81
N TYR A 5 -48.12 51.27 86.26
CA TYR A 5 -47.12 51.50 87.33
C TYR A 5 -45.98 50.45 87.13
N GLY A 6 -44.79 50.60 87.75
CA GLY A 6 -44.08 49.43 88.31
C GLY A 6 -42.56 49.24 88.10
N ILE A 7 -41.81 49.74 89.08
CA ILE A 7 -40.47 49.44 89.65
C ILE A 7 -39.95 47.97 89.53
N PHE A 8 -38.65 47.73 89.26
CA PHE A 8 -37.63 47.09 90.14
C PHE A 8 -36.31 46.65 89.45
N LEU A 9 -35.22 46.75 90.25
CA LEU A 9 -33.78 46.54 90.00
C LEU A 9 -33.36 45.12 89.53
N ALA A 10 -32.21 45.04 88.85
CA ALA A 10 -31.31 43.88 88.93
C ALA A 10 -29.83 44.29 88.84
N LEU A 11 -29.05 43.87 89.85
CA LEU A 11 -27.59 44.02 89.98
C LEU A 11 -26.84 43.11 88.96
N GLY A 12 -25.77 43.63 88.36
CA GLY A 12 -24.82 42.86 87.55
C GLY A 12 -23.53 42.53 88.33
N PHE A 13 -23.24 41.24 88.49
CA PHE A 13 -22.05 40.67 89.12
C PHE A 13 -20.79 40.80 88.24
N LEU A 14 -19.66 41.14 88.87
CA LEU A 14 -18.31 40.99 88.32
C LEU A 14 -17.93 39.51 88.22
N ALA A 15 -17.40 39.10 87.05
CA ALA A 15 -16.67 37.86 86.88
C ALA A 15 -15.26 38.17 86.34
N ALA A 16 -14.25 37.97 87.18
CA ALA A 16 -12.85 37.95 86.78
C ALA A 16 -12.50 36.57 86.22
N CYS A 17 -11.87 36.52 85.03
CA CYS A 17 -11.21 35.32 84.52
C CYS A 17 -9.70 35.59 84.41
N SER A 18 -8.95 34.80 85.17
CA SER A 18 -7.50 34.63 85.08
C SER A 18 -7.13 34.00 83.74
N GLN A 19 -6.21 34.62 82.99
CA GLN A 19 -5.53 33.98 81.87
C GLN A 19 -4.09 33.64 82.25
N SER A 20 -3.78 32.34 82.17
CA SER A 20 -2.41 31.82 82.21
C SER A 20 -1.62 32.29 80.98
N PRO A 21 -0.30 32.55 81.09
CA PRO A 21 0.50 32.97 79.95
C PRO A 21 0.57 31.84 78.91
N GLN A 22 0.12 32.14 77.69
CA GLN A 22 0.25 31.25 76.54
C GLN A 22 1.72 31.04 76.24
N GLY A 23 2.18 29.79 76.30
CA GLY A 23 3.51 29.40 75.85
C GLY A 23 3.68 29.77 74.39
N ALA A 24 4.59 30.70 74.12
CA ALA A 24 5.07 30.95 72.77
C ALA A 24 5.68 29.65 72.24
N LYS A 25 5.11 29.09 71.17
CA LYS A 25 5.80 28.08 70.37
C LYS A 25 7.11 28.69 69.90
N PRO A 26 8.27 28.02 70.05
CA PRO A 26 9.52 28.52 69.49
C PRO A 26 9.33 28.63 67.97
N GLN A 27 9.24 29.86 67.49
CA GLN A 27 9.33 30.17 66.06
C GLN A 27 10.79 29.89 65.70
N VAL A 28 11.05 28.73 65.10
CA VAL A 28 12.37 28.42 64.52
C VAL A 28 12.70 29.59 63.59
N ALA A 29 13.77 30.33 63.90
CA ALA A 29 14.25 31.38 63.03
C ALA A 29 14.53 30.75 61.67
N ALA A 30 13.73 31.09 60.66
CA ALA A 30 13.93 30.60 59.31
C ALA A 30 15.28 31.16 58.83
N GLY A 31 16.27 30.28 58.71
CA GLY A 31 17.59 30.66 58.21
C GLY A 31 17.56 30.99 56.71
N PRO A 32 18.70 31.41 56.15
CA PRO A 32 18.87 31.55 54.71
C PRO A 32 18.52 30.23 53.99
N ALA A 33 17.82 30.30 52.87
CA ALA A 33 17.43 29.12 52.10
C ALA A 33 17.26 29.47 50.62
N VAL A 34 17.79 28.63 49.74
CA VAL A 34 17.67 28.77 48.29
C VAL A 34 17.02 27.52 47.72
N THR A 35 15.99 27.71 46.89
CA THR A 35 15.41 26.64 46.08
C THR A 35 15.73 26.85 44.61
N VAL A 36 15.77 25.76 43.86
CA VAL A 36 16.01 25.78 42.42
C VAL A 36 14.95 24.94 41.73
N GLU A 37 14.40 25.48 40.65
CA GLU A 37 13.50 24.76 39.74
C GLU A 37 14.12 24.73 38.35
N LYS A 38 13.88 23.63 37.61
CA LYS A 38 14.44 23.43 36.29
C LYS A 38 13.41 22.85 35.32
N THR A 39 13.33 23.44 34.14
CA THR A 39 12.59 22.88 32.99
C THR A 39 13.56 22.30 31.98
N ALA A 40 13.10 21.38 31.14
CA ALA A 40 13.84 20.82 30.02
C ALA A 40 12.84 20.45 28.92
N ASN A 41 12.87 21.17 27.80
CA ASN A 41 11.94 21.06 26.69
C ASN A 41 12.72 20.55 25.47
N PRO A 42 12.65 19.25 25.15
CA PRO A 42 13.32 18.68 24.00
C PRO A 42 12.59 19.04 22.70
N SER A 43 13.35 19.19 21.64
CA SER A 43 12.86 19.45 20.28
C SER A 43 13.76 18.74 19.26
N PHE A 44 13.15 18.28 18.18
CA PHE A 44 13.87 17.68 17.06
C PHE A 44 13.01 17.72 15.79
N LYS A 45 13.68 17.56 14.66
CA LYS A 45 13.06 17.52 13.33
C LYS A 45 13.03 16.09 12.82
N ARG A 46 11.86 15.63 12.38
CA ARG A 46 11.66 14.37 11.68
C ARG A 46 11.39 14.62 10.21
N THR A 47 12.19 14.02 9.33
CA THR A 47 11.99 14.08 7.87
C THR A 47 11.72 12.69 7.32
N TYR A 48 10.67 12.55 6.51
CA TYR A 48 10.34 11.27 5.88
C TYR A 48 10.85 11.18 4.45
N THR A 49 11.43 10.03 4.11
CA THR A 49 11.73 9.66 2.72
C THR A 49 10.75 8.59 2.27
N TRP A 50 10.13 8.77 1.11
CA TRP A 50 9.07 7.90 0.62
C TRP A 50 9.54 7.02 -0.54
N THR A 51 9.14 5.76 -0.51
CA THR A 51 9.24 4.82 -1.64
C THR A 51 7.85 4.40 -2.08
N ILE A 52 7.69 4.04 -3.35
CA ILE A 52 6.44 3.61 -3.96
C ILE A 52 6.66 2.33 -4.78
N LYS A 53 5.74 1.38 -4.66
CA LYS A 53 5.62 0.20 -5.53
C LYS A 53 4.19 0.08 -6.00
N LYS A 54 4.00 -0.42 -7.21
CA LYS A 54 2.69 -0.72 -7.77
C LYS A 54 2.66 -2.15 -8.27
N ARG A 55 1.56 -2.85 -8.05
CA ARG A 55 1.38 -4.24 -8.49
C ARG A 55 -0.05 -4.47 -8.96
N VAL A 56 -0.19 -5.37 -9.93
CA VAL A 56 -1.49 -5.94 -10.30
C VAL A 56 -1.88 -6.93 -9.22
N THR A 57 -3.09 -6.80 -8.67
CA THR A 57 -3.65 -7.75 -7.71
C THR A 57 -4.68 -8.68 -8.36
N ASP A 58 -5.32 -8.22 -9.44
CA ASP A 58 -6.26 -9.02 -10.24
C ASP A 58 -6.19 -8.56 -11.71
N PRO A 59 -5.81 -9.44 -12.67
CA PRO A 59 -5.52 -10.86 -12.48
C PRO A 59 -4.17 -11.10 -11.77
N ALA A 60 -4.14 -12.08 -10.86
CA ALA A 60 -2.91 -12.43 -10.12
C ALA A 60 -1.76 -12.91 -11.03
N THR A 61 -2.07 -13.41 -12.22
CA THR A 61 -1.09 -13.84 -13.24
C THR A 61 -0.39 -12.68 -13.94
N GLY A 62 -0.95 -11.46 -13.89
CA GLY A 62 -0.47 -10.33 -14.68
C GLY A 62 -0.81 -10.39 -16.18
N SER A 63 -1.61 -11.37 -16.60
CA SER A 63 -2.04 -11.56 -17.99
C SER A 63 -3.53 -11.87 -18.11
N LEU A 64 -4.18 -11.35 -19.15
CA LEU A 64 -5.59 -11.61 -19.49
C LEU A 64 -5.71 -12.24 -20.88
N LEU A 65 -6.67 -13.15 -21.01
CA LEU A 65 -7.21 -13.61 -22.27
C LEU A 65 -8.66 -13.12 -22.35
N LEU A 66 -8.98 -12.28 -23.33
CA LEU A 66 -10.31 -11.69 -23.49
C LEU A 66 -10.88 -12.03 -24.88
N ALA A 67 -12.19 -12.21 -24.97
CA ALA A 67 -12.88 -12.18 -26.25
C ALA A 67 -12.96 -10.74 -26.81
N PRO A 68 -13.06 -10.54 -28.14
CA PRO A 68 -13.35 -9.24 -28.71
C PRO A 68 -14.59 -8.60 -28.07
N GLY A 69 -14.43 -7.37 -27.57
CA GLY A 69 -15.47 -6.60 -26.91
C GLY A 69 -15.72 -6.98 -25.44
N GLU A 70 -15.04 -7.99 -24.89
CA GLU A 70 -15.13 -8.34 -23.48
C GLU A 70 -14.49 -7.25 -22.60
N SER A 71 -15.14 -6.94 -21.49
CA SER A 71 -14.65 -5.99 -20.49
C SER A 71 -14.13 -6.73 -19.27
N TYR A 72 -13.00 -6.27 -18.73
CA TYR A 72 -12.44 -6.81 -17.50
C TYR A 72 -12.05 -5.68 -16.54
N LEU A 73 -12.31 -5.87 -15.24
CA LEU A 73 -11.97 -4.90 -14.20
C LEU A 73 -10.63 -5.28 -13.55
N VAL A 74 -9.56 -4.62 -13.98
CA VAL A 74 -8.21 -4.84 -13.43
C VAL A 74 -8.08 -4.14 -12.08
N LYS A 75 -7.52 -4.84 -11.09
CA LYS A 75 -7.28 -4.31 -9.74
C LYS A 75 -5.79 -4.14 -9.48
N TYR A 76 -5.45 -3.05 -8.80
CA TYR A 76 -4.08 -2.69 -8.45
C TYR A 76 -3.95 -2.37 -6.97
N ALA A 77 -2.76 -2.61 -6.45
CA ALA A 77 -2.32 -2.08 -5.16
C ALA A 77 -1.09 -1.19 -5.35
N VAL A 78 -1.08 -0.05 -4.67
CA VAL A 78 0.03 0.91 -4.61
C VAL A 78 0.52 0.95 -3.17
N ASP A 79 1.72 0.44 -2.92
CA ASP A 79 2.33 0.41 -1.60
C ASP A 79 3.33 1.54 -1.45
N LEU A 80 3.22 2.28 -0.36
CA LEU A 80 4.14 3.34 0.01
C LEU A 80 4.75 3.07 1.37
N VAL A 81 6.05 3.36 1.47
CA VAL A 81 6.79 3.29 2.74
C VAL A 81 7.49 4.62 2.97
N GLY A 82 7.11 5.30 4.04
CA GLY A 82 7.74 6.52 4.55
C GLY A 82 8.71 6.18 5.69
N THR A 83 10.01 6.33 5.44
CA THR A 83 11.06 6.07 6.43
C THR A 83 11.48 7.38 7.12
N PRO A 84 11.39 7.48 8.45
CA PRO A 84 11.77 8.68 9.18
C PRO A 84 13.29 8.80 9.35
N LYS A 85 13.78 10.03 9.37
CA LYS A 85 15.12 10.40 9.82
C LYS A 85 15.01 11.58 10.77
N ASP A 86 15.54 11.41 11.98
CA ASP A 86 15.53 12.41 13.02
C ASP A 86 16.85 13.19 13.06
N THR A 87 16.75 14.51 13.19
CA THR A 87 17.85 15.47 13.14
C THR A 87 17.55 16.67 14.03
N ASP A 88 18.51 17.58 14.20
CA ASP A 88 18.34 18.84 14.92
C ASP A 88 17.91 18.67 16.39
N PHE A 89 18.46 17.66 17.07
CA PHE A 89 18.18 17.40 18.48
C PHE A 89 18.65 18.57 19.34
N LYS A 90 17.73 19.15 20.13
CA LYS A 90 17.99 20.30 20.98
C LYS A 90 17.16 20.25 22.24
N VAL A 91 17.73 20.66 23.38
CA VAL A 91 16.97 20.95 24.60
C VAL A 91 17.08 22.43 24.93
N GLU A 92 15.94 23.02 25.29
CA GLU A 92 15.88 24.36 25.85
C GLU A 92 15.20 24.33 27.21
N GLY A 93 15.59 25.23 28.09
CA GLY A 93 14.95 25.31 29.39
C GLY A 93 15.35 26.53 30.18
N THR A 94 14.77 26.58 31.36
CA THR A 94 14.97 27.62 32.36
C THR A 94 15.42 27.00 33.67
N VAL A 95 16.28 27.71 34.38
CA VAL A 95 16.62 27.46 35.78
C VAL A 95 16.14 28.66 36.58
N THR A 96 15.23 28.45 37.51
CA THR A 96 14.73 29.50 38.39
C THR A 96 15.30 29.27 39.78
N ILE A 97 16.11 30.21 40.24
CA ILE A 97 16.75 30.21 41.55
C ILE A 97 15.98 31.18 42.43
N LYS A 98 15.45 30.74 43.56
CA LYS A 98 14.65 31.58 44.46
C LYS A 98 15.24 31.58 45.85
N ASN A 99 15.37 32.76 46.45
CA ASN A 99 15.65 32.89 47.87
C ASN A 99 14.33 32.77 48.65
N THR A 100 14.15 31.65 49.34
CA THR A 100 12.94 31.35 50.14
C THR A 100 13.18 31.51 51.63
N GLY A 101 14.42 31.78 52.05
CA GLY A 101 14.77 32.03 53.44
C GLY A 101 14.72 33.51 53.80
N VAL A 102 15.26 33.84 54.97
CA VAL A 102 15.36 35.22 55.47
C VAL A 102 16.73 35.80 55.18
N GLY A 103 16.79 37.06 54.79
CA GLY A 103 18.01 37.77 54.45
C GLY A 103 18.50 37.54 53.02
N ALA A 104 19.39 38.41 52.54
CA ALA A 104 20.02 38.25 51.24
C ALA A 104 21.06 37.11 51.24
N VAL A 105 21.16 36.41 50.12
CA VAL A 105 22.17 35.37 49.88
C VAL A 105 23.06 35.75 48.71
N VAL A 106 24.29 35.24 48.68
CA VAL A 106 25.21 35.42 47.56
C VAL A 106 25.36 34.11 46.81
N LEU A 107 25.04 34.12 45.52
CA LEU A 107 25.15 32.99 44.62
C LEU A 107 26.53 32.98 43.96
N LYS A 108 27.17 31.81 43.88
CA LYS A 108 28.26 31.55 42.94
C LYS A 108 27.67 31.20 41.58
N ALA A 109 28.47 31.33 40.52
CA ALA A 109 28.11 30.87 39.18
C ALA A 109 27.59 29.42 39.23
N PRO A 110 26.35 29.17 38.77
CA PRO A 110 25.80 27.82 38.70
C PRO A 110 26.59 26.93 37.75
N THR A 111 26.65 25.63 38.05
CA THR A 111 27.12 24.60 37.13
C THR A 111 25.94 23.77 36.64
N ASP A 112 25.83 23.56 35.34
CA ASP A 112 24.79 22.72 34.73
C ASP A 112 25.45 21.58 33.96
N THR A 113 25.08 20.35 34.27
CA THR A 113 25.74 19.15 33.74
C THR A 113 24.72 18.12 33.32
N LEU A 114 24.94 17.52 32.16
CA LEU A 114 24.15 16.39 31.69
C LEU A 114 24.60 15.10 32.35
N SER A 115 23.72 14.10 32.39
CA SER A 115 24.01 12.75 32.88
C SER A 115 25.16 12.05 32.12
N THR A 116 25.52 12.55 30.94
CA THR A 116 26.63 12.10 30.10
C THR A 116 27.94 12.85 30.35
N GLY A 117 27.94 13.84 31.24
CA GLY A 117 29.12 14.57 31.72
C GLY A 117 29.40 15.89 31.01
N GLU A 118 28.70 16.22 29.91
CA GLU A 118 28.88 17.51 29.25
C GLU A 118 28.30 18.66 30.10
N SER A 119 29.00 19.79 30.10
CA SER A 119 28.54 21.02 30.75
C SER A 119 27.63 21.83 29.82
N VAL A 120 26.55 22.38 30.37
CA VAL A 120 25.60 23.24 29.66
C VAL A 120 25.80 24.68 30.10
N SER A 121 25.95 25.60 29.14
CA SER A 121 26.09 27.03 29.47
C SER A 121 24.75 27.63 29.89
N LEU A 122 24.75 28.33 31.03
CA LEU A 122 23.60 29.08 31.54
C LEU A 122 23.77 30.57 31.27
N SER A 123 22.73 31.20 30.74
CA SER A 123 22.64 32.65 30.57
C SER A 123 21.72 33.25 31.62
N CYS A 124 22.30 33.84 32.67
CA CYS A 124 21.55 34.41 33.80
C CYS A 124 21.36 35.94 33.72
N GLY A 125 21.98 36.62 32.74
CA GLY A 125 21.90 38.09 32.60
C GLY A 125 22.59 38.88 33.73
N VAL A 126 23.37 38.22 34.57
CA VAL A 126 24.08 38.80 35.73
C VAL A 126 25.52 38.30 35.78
N SER A 127 26.39 39.05 36.44
CA SER A 127 27.74 38.60 36.81
C SER A 127 27.71 37.91 38.17
N PHE A 128 28.45 36.81 38.32
CA PHE A 128 28.63 36.12 39.59
C PHE A 128 29.98 36.49 40.24
N PRO A 129 30.07 36.53 41.58
CA PRO A 129 29.01 36.25 42.54
C PRO A 129 27.88 37.29 42.54
N TYR A 130 26.64 36.84 42.75
CA TYR A 130 25.43 37.67 42.63
C TYR A 130 24.61 37.65 43.93
N THR A 131 24.28 38.82 44.46
CA THR A 131 23.43 38.94 45.66
C THR A 131 21.95 38.84 45.29
N LEU A 132 21.28 37.78 45.76
CA LEU A 132 19.85 37.57 45.60
C LEU A 132 19.12 37.99 46.89
N ALA A 133 18.32 39.05 46.79
CA ALA A 133 17.54 39.58 47.91
C ALA A 133 16.53 38.56 48.46
N GLU A 134 16.08 38.78 49.69
CA GLU A 134 15.02 38.00 50.32
C GLU A 134 13.76 37.97 49.44
N GLY A 135 13.20 36.79 49.22
CA GLY A 135 12.01 36.58 48.38
C GLY A 135 12.22 36.75 46.87
N ALA A 136 13.38 37.20 46.43
CA ALA A 136 13.67 37.42 45.01
C ALA A 136 13.98 36.13 44.25
N SER A 137 13.81 36.17 42.93
CA SER A 137 14.16 35.10 42.00
C SER A 137 15.14 35.59 40.93
N LEU A 138 16.06 34.71 40.53
CA LEU A 138 16.92 34.85 39.37
C LEU A 138 16.59 33.74 38.38
N THR A 139 16.36 34.09 37.12
CA THR A 139 16.09 33.12 36.06
C THR A 139 17.26 33.08 35.08
N CYS A 140 17.80 31.88 34.87
CA CYS A 140 18.76 31.58 33.83
C CYS A 140 18.11 30.79 32.71
N THR A 141 18.50 31.03 31.46
CA THR A 141 18.10 30.21 30.31
C THR A 141 19.24 29.34 29.83
N TYR A 142 18.92 28.21 29.20
CA TYR A 142 19.91 27.39 28.49
C TYR A 142 19.31 26.81 27.21
N SER A 143 20.20 26.56 26.26
CA SER A 143 19.90 25.95 24.96
C SER A 143 21.10 25.12 24.54
N GLN A 144 20.91 23.81 24.37
CA GLN A 144 21.97 22.88 23.99
C GLN A 144 21.53 21.99 22.82
N ALA A 145 22.37 21.91 21.79
CA ALA A 145 22.19 20.98 20.67
C ALA A 145 22.95 19.67 20.92
N PHE A 146 22.45 18.58 20.34
CA PHE A 146 22.99 17.23 20.48
C PHE A 146 23.20 16.53 19.14
N PRO A 147 24.18 15.60 19.07
CA PRO A 147 24.37 14.77 17.88
C PRO A 147 23.30 13.67 17.74
N ASP A 148 22.62 13.32 18.83
CA ASP A 148 21.66 12.21 18.89
C ASP A 148 20.45 12.49 19.79
N GLY A 149 19.43 11.65 19.64
CA GLY A 149 18.19 11.70 20.42
C GLY A 149 18.22 10.90 21.73
N GLN A 150 19.39 10.59 22.30
CA GLN A 150 19.45 9.85 23.55
C GLN A 150 18.80 10.63 24.69
N ALA A 151 18.01 9.93 25.52
CA ALA A 151 17.43 10.50 26.72
C ALA A 151 18.54 10.85 27.73
N ARG A 152 18.41 12.01 28.36
CA ARG A 152 19.40 12.55 29.30
C ARG A 152 18.70 13.22 30.48
N THR A 153 19.43 13.39 31.56
CA THR A 153 19.03 14.23 32.69
C THR A 153 19.95 15.44 32.76
N ASN A 154 19.37 16.64 32.83
CA ASN A 154 20.14 17.87 33.05
C ASN A 154 20.04 18.28 34.51
N THR A 155 21.18 18.48 35.16
CA THR A 155 21.30 18.76 36.60
C THR A 155 22.04 20.07 36.81
N VAL A 156 21.38 21.01 37.48
CA VAL A 156 21.99 22.28 37.90
C VAL A 156 22.34 22.23 39.38
N ALA A 157 23.50 22.77 39.72
CA ALA A 157 23.95 23.02 41.08
C ALA A 157 24.31 24.50 41.23
N VAL A 158 23.77 25.14 42.26
CA VAL A 158 23.96 26.55 42.58
C VAL A 158 24.60 26.65 43.96
N PRO A 159 25.93 26.82 44.04
CA PRO A 159 26.60 27.08 45.31
C PRO A 159 26.21 28.46 45.84
N TRP A 160 25.92 28.59 47.12
CA TRP A 160 25.51 29.85 47.74
C TRP A 160 26.01 29.97 49.19
N GLY A 161 26.10 31.22 49.66
CA GLY A 161 26.52 31.59 51.01
C GLY A 161 25.96 32.95 51.42
N THR A 162 26.40 33.51 52.55
CA THR A 162 25.90 34.80 53.07
C THR A 162 26.98 35.90 53.12
N ASP A 163 28.26 35.53 53.06
CA ASP A 163 29.40 36.45 53.18
C ASP A 163 30.01 36.87 51.82
N GLY A 164 29.59 36.22 50.73
CA GLY A 164 30.10 36.43 49.37
C GLY A 164 31.50 35.89 49.09
N THR A 165 32.16 35.25 50.06
CA THR A 165 33.51 34.68 49.92
C THR A 165 33.54 33.17 50.08
N THR A 166 32.64 32.60 50.89
CA THR A 166 32.47 31.17 51.09
C THR A 166 31.09 30.73 50.59
N PHE A 167 31.01 29.55 49.96
CA PHE A 167 29.77 29.00 49.40
C PHE A 167 29.51 27.59 49.95
N PRO A 168 29.23 27.45 51.26
CA PRO A 168 29.13 26.14 51.91
C PRO A 168 27.86 25.36 51.53
N ASN A 169 26.85 26.03 50.98
CA ASN A 169 25.57 25.42 50.63
C ASN A 169 25.44 25.24 49.12
N THR A 170 24.67 24.24 48.68
CA THR A 170 24.33 24.05 47.27
C THR A 170 22.86 23.73 47.13
N ALA A 171 22.14 24.54 46.35
CA ALA A 171 20.79 24.21 45.91
C ALA A 171 20.88 23.52 44.54
N SER A 172 20.12 22.45 44.35
CA SER A 172 20.18 21.68 43.10
C SER A 172 18.79 21.32 42.59
N ALA A 173 18.68 21.16 41.28
CA ALA A 173 17.50 20.68 40.61
C ALA A 173 17.91 19.87 39.39
N GLN A 174 17.09 18.90 39.01
CA GLN A 174 17.31 18.10 37.81
C GLN A 174 16.03 17.90 37.03
N LYS A 175 16.16 17.76 35.71
CA LYS A 175 15.04 17.43 34.83
C LYS A 175 15.50 16.44 33.75
N ALA A 176 14.84 15.30 33.71
CA ALA A 176 14.99 14.33 32.62
C ALA A 176 14.20 14.77 31.38
N PHE A 177 14.74 14.48 30.20
CA PHE A 177 14.08 14.72 28.92
C PHE A 177 14.37 13.58 27.94
N SER A 178 13.43 13.36 27.03
CA SER A 178 13.51 12.37 25.95
C SER A 178 12.89 12.93 24.67
N PHE A 179 13.43 12.52 23.52
CA PHE A 179 12.97 12.97 22.20
C PHE A 179 11.90 12.01 21.66
N THR A 180 10.67 12.11 22.18
CA THR A 180 9.58 11.18 21.83
C THR A 180 8.70 11.69 20.68
N ALA A 181 8.35 12.98 20.69
CA ALA A 181 7.50 13.60 19.69
C ALA A 181 8.28 14.71 18.94
N PRO A 182 8.32 14.69 17.60
CA PRO A 182 9.00 15.72 16.83
C PRO A 182 8.25 17.05 16.95
N THR A 183 9.00 18.14 17.08
CA THR A 183 8.44 19.50 17.05
C THR A 183 8.28 20.02 15.62
N GLN A 184 9.00 19.41 14.68
CA GLN A 184 8.87 19.68 13.25
C GLN A 184 8.81 18.36 12.47
N VAL A 185 7.83 18.23 11.60
CA VAL A 185 7.70 17.09 10.68
C VAL A 185 7.75 17.58 9.25
N VAL A 186 8.65 17.00 8.45
CA VAL A 186 8.77 17.25 7.01
C VAL A 186 8.36 15.98 6.27
N ASP A 187 7.46 16.14 5.30
CA ASP A 187 6.96 15.07 4.43
C ASP A 187 6.26 13.93 5.21
N GLY A 188 5.62 14.25 6.34
CA GLY A 188 4.90 13.27 7.18
C GLY A 188 3.69 12.61 6.52
N SER A 189 3.27 13.05 5.34
CA SER A 189 2.23 12.42 4.55
C SER A 189 2.41 12.65 3.05
N VAL A 190 1.67 11.87 2.26
CA VAL A 190 1.68 11.91 0.80
C VAL A 190 0.26 11.92 0.26
N SER A 191 0.04 12.59 -0.88
CA SER A 191 -1.15 12.44 -1.70
C SER A 191 -0.85 11.49 -2.85
N VAL A 192 -1.66 10.44 -3.03
CA VAL A 192 -1.49 9.43 -4.07
C VAL A 192 -2.53 9.64 -5.18
N ALA A 193 -2.08 9.54 -6.43
CA ALA A 193 -2.95 9.65 -7.60
C ALA A 193 -2.63 8.59 -8.64
N ASP A 194 -3.67 7.99 -9.21
CA ASP A 194 -3.62 7.15 -10.40
C ASP A 194 -4.65 7.70 -11.39
N PRO A 195 -4.23 8.47 -12.40
CA PRO A 195 -5.17 9.17 -13.28
C PRO A 195 -5.95 8.22 -14.21
N SER A 196 -5.52 6.95 -14.34
CA SER A 196 -6.16 5.99 -15.23
C SER A 196 -7.06 4.98 -14.51
N ALA A 197 -7.15 5.06 -13.19
CA ALA A 197 -7.88 4.12 -12.36
C ALA A 197 -8.69 4.83 -11.26
N THR A 198 -9.74 4.17 -10.78
CA THR A 198 -10.61 4.68 -9.72
C THR A 198 -10.13 4.17 -8.37
N PRO A 199 -9.93 5.03 -7.36
CA PRO A 199 -9.56 4.60 -6.01
C PRO A 199 -10.74 3.87 -5.34
N THR A 200 -10.45 2.77 -4.65
CA THR A 200 -11.48 1.95 -3.97
C THR A 200 -11.26 1.80 -2.48
N GLY A 201 -10.05 2.07 -1.98
CA GLY A 201 -9.78 2.06 -0.56
C GLY A 201 -8.31 2.28 -0.23
N SER A 202 -8.02 2.38 1.06
CA SER A 202 -6.65 2.51 1.56
C SER A 202 -6.51 1.92 2.96
N ILE A 203 -5.32 1.42 3.28
CA ILE A 203 -4.90 0.96 4.60
C ILE A 203 -3.65 1.73 5.00
N SER A 204 -3.53 2.14 6.26
CA SER A 204 -2.36 2.84 6.80
C SER A 204 -1.96 2.26 8.15
N ASN A 205 -0.67 2.09 8.37
CA ASN A 205 -0.08 1.62 9.63
C ASN A 205 1.18 2.44 9.96
N ILE A 206 1.51 2.55 11.24
CA ILE A 206 2.73 3.21 11.72
C ILE A 206 3.40 2.32 12.77
N THR A 207 4.69 2.07 12.64
CA THR A 207 5.46 1.28 13.62
C THR A 207 5.89 2.15 14.82
N PRO A 208 6.33 1.55 15.95
CA PRO A 208 6.87 2.31 17.08
C PRO A 208 8.09 3.18 16.72
N GLU A 209 8.88 2.77 15.73
CA GLU A 209 10.02 3.53 15.20
C GLU A 209 9.58 4.69 14.28
N GLY A 210 8.28 4.83 14.03
CA GLY A 210 7.70 5.86 13.19
C GLY A 210 7.72 5.55 11.69
N ILE A 211 7.98 4.31 11.26
CA ILE A 211 7.87 3.95 9.83
C ILE A 211 6.39 3.96 9.45
N ILE A 212 6.05 4.70 8.39
CA ILE A 212 4.69 4.78 7.86
C ILE A 212 4.57 3.81 6.68
N SER A 213 3.57 2.93 6.71
CA SER A 213 3.24 2.03 5.62
C SER A 213 1.80 2.28 5.17
N GLN A 214 1.61 2.55 3.88
CA GLN A 214 0.30 2.78 3.29
C GLN A 214 0.10 1.89 2.06
N THR A 215 -1.10 1.36 1.88
CA THR A 215 -1.49 0.67 0.65
C THR A 215 -2.79 1.29 0.14
N TYR A 216 -2.77 1.75 -1.10
CA TYR A 216 -3.95 2.27 -1.80
C TYR A 216 -4.40 1.27 -2.87
N PHE A 217 -5.71 1.08 -3.00
CA PHE A 217 -6.31 0.16 -3.96
C PHE A 217 -7.01 0.94 -5.07
N PHE A 218 -6.81 0.48 -6.30
CA PHE A 218 -7.35 1.09 -7.51
C PHE A 218 -7.94 0.06 -8.47
N GLU A 219 -8.95 0.46 -9.24
CA GLU A 219 -9.60 -0.38 -10.23
C GLU A 219 -9.70 0.33 -11.59
N ARG A 220 -9.47 -0.39 -12.68
CA ARG A 220 -9.53 0.14 -14.06
C ARG A 220 -10.20 -0.86 -14.99
N TRP A 221 -11.24 -0.43 -15.67
CA TRP A 221 -11.85 -1.20 -16.75
C TRP A 221 -10.95 -1.20 -17.99
N VAL A 222 -10.80 -2.37 -18.61
CA VAL A 222 -10.13 -2.56 -19.90
C VAL A 222 -11.07 -3.30 -20.85
N ARG A 223 -11.02 -2.94 -22.13
CA ARG A 223 -11.85 -3.52 -23.20
C ARG A 223 -11.16 -3.32 -24.54
N PHE A 224 -11.19 -4.33 -25.39
CA PHE A 224 -10.55 -4.30 -26.72
C PHE A 224 -11.50 -4.89 -27.75
N GLU A 225 -11.81 -4.12 -28.79
CA GLU A 225 -12.73 -4.54 -29.87
C GLU A 225 -12.03 -5.34 -30.96
N THR A 226 -10.76 -5.06 -31.17
CA THR A 226 -9.94 -5.75 -32.15
C THR A 226 -9.13 -6.85 -31.47
N CYS A 227 -8.85 -7.90 -32.23
CA CYS A 227 -7.93 -8.91 -31.78
C CYS A 227 -6.49 -8.41 -31.83
N GLY A 228 -5.64 -8.99 -30.99
CA GLY A 228 -4.23 -8.64 -30.89
C GLY A 228 -3.67 -8.84 -29.50
N GLU A 229 -2.38 -8.54 -29.38
CA GLU A 229 -1.66 -8.51 -28.11
C GLU A 229 -1.49 -7.05 -27.65
N TYR A 230 -1.90 -6.77 -26.42
CA TYR A 230 -1.89 -5.43 -25.84
C TYR A 230 -1.11 -5.40 -24.52
N LYS A 231 -0.61 -4.21 -24.18
CA LYS A 231 -0.02 -3.91 -22.88
C LYS A 231 -0.77 -2.76 -22.25
N VAL A 232 -1.43 -3.01 -21.13
CA VAL A 232 -2.11 -1.99 -20.34
C VAL A 232 -1.16 -1.55 -19.24
N GLU A 233 -0.38 -0.51 -19.51
CA GLU A 233 0.40 0.15 -18.46
C GLU A 233 -0.52 1.03 -17.60
N ASN A 234 -0.31 0.95 -16.29
CA ASN A 234 -0.96 1.79 -15.31
C ASN A 234 0.08 2.41 -14.36
N ILE A 235 0.10 3.75 -14.24
CA ILE A 235 1.10 4.50 -13.47
C ILE A 235 0.43 5.21 -12.29
N ALA A 236 0.92 4.98 -11.08
CA ALA A 236 0.53 5.75 -9.90
C ALA A 236 1.66 6.68 -9.49
N THR A 237 1.30 7.81 -8.90
CA THR A 237 2.21 8.85 -8.42
C THR A 237 1.91 9.19 -6.97
N PHE A 238 2.89 9.72 -6.26
CA PHE A 238 2.68 10.40 -4.98
C PHE A 238 3.29 11.78 -4.99
N THR A 239 2.81 12.66 -4.11
CA THR A 239 3.40 13.97 -3.82
C THR A 239 3.47 14.16 -2.31
N THR A 240 4.63 14.51 -1.78
CA THR A 240 4.78 14.79 -0.34
C THR A 240 4.10 16.09 0.07
N ASN A 241 3.63 16.16 1.32
CA ASN A 241 2.84 17.29 1.80
C ASN A 241 3.66 18.57 2.06
N THR A 242 4.94 18.46 2.40
CA THR A 242 5.78 19.62 2.76
C THR A 242 6.66 20.09 1.61
N THR A 243 7.51 19.21 1.07
CA THR A 243 8.48 19.55 0.04
C THR A 243 7.92 19.45 -1.37
N ARG A 244 6.74 18.84 -1.54
CA ARG A 244 6.10 18.56 -2.83
C ARG A 244 6.95 17.66 -3.73
N THR A 245 7.84 16.87 -3.14
CA THR A 245 8.63 15.85 -3.84
C THR A 245 7.69 14.80 -4.41
N GLN A 246 7.96 14.37 -5.64
CA GLN A 246 7.13 13.40 -6.36
C GLN A 246 7.89 12.10 -6.59
N GLY A 247 7.13 11.01 -6.70
CA GLY A 247 7.62 9.72 -7.16
C GLY A 247 6.51 8.94 -7.84
N SER A 248 6.87 7.88 -8.58
CA SER A 248 5.92 7.08 -9.35
C SER A 248 6.31 5.62 -9.39
N ALA A 249 5.32 4.75 -9.58
CA ALA A 249 5.52 3.35 -9.92
C ALA A 249 4.47 2.91 -10.95
N SER A 250 4.85 2.02 -11.86
CA SER A 250 3.95 1.44 -12.86
C SER A 250 3.78 -0.06 -12.65
N ALA A 251 2.65 -0.56 -13.14
CA ALA A 251 2.38 -1.98 -13.30
C ALA A 251 1.73 -2.18 -14.68
N THR A 252 2.08 -3.26 -15.37
CA THR A 252 1.58 -3.56 -16.71
C THR A 252 0.85 -4.89 -16.71
N VAL A 253 -0.34 -4.92 -17.33
CA VAL A 253 -1.05 -6.17 -17.65
C VAL A 253 -0.89 -6.47 -19.13
N ALA A 254 -0.47 -7.70 -19.45
CA ALA A 254 -0.50 -8.21 -20.82
C ALA A 254 -1.91 -8.72 -21.15
N VAL A 255 -2.46 -8.37 -22.32
CA VAL A 255 -3.80 -8.79 -22.73
C VAL A 255 -3.74 -9.41 -24.12
N SER A 256 -4.19 -10.65 -24.24
CA SER A 256 -4.35 -11.35 -25.51
C SER A 256 -5.83 -11.37 -25.89
N VAL A 257 -6.13 -10.93 -27.10
CA VAL A 257 -7.47 -11.00 -27.69
C VAL A 257 -7.36 -11.84 -28.96
N PRO A 258 -7.88 -13.09 -28.98
CA PRO A 258 -7.77 -13.94 -30.15
C PRO A 258 -8.50 -13.37 -31.37
N CYS A 259 -7.90 -13.48 -32.55
CA CYS A 259 -8.55 -13.10 -33.79
C CYS A 259 -9.62 -14.10 -34.18
N GLN A 260 -10.89 -13.68 -34.13
CA GLN A 260 -11.95 -14.31 -34.90
C GLN A 260 -11.91 -13.74 -36.32
N GLY A 261 -11.36 -14.52 -37.26
CA GLY A 261 -11.40 -14.23 -38.70
C GLY A 261 -12.28 -15.25 -39.41
N GLY A 262 -12.95 -14.85 -40.48
CA GLY A 262 -13.75 -15.75 -41.32
C GLY A 262 -14.99 -16.34 -40.64
N CYS A 263 -15.56 -17.36 -41.28
CA CYS A 263 -16.70 -18.13 -40.80
C CYS A 263 -16.59 -19.55 -41.37
N THR A 264 -17.21 -20.53 -40.72
CA THR A 264 -17.13 -21.93 -41.15
C THR A 264 -18.29 -22.30 -42.06
N LEU A 265 -18.01 -23.25 -42.95
CA LEU A 265 -18.96 -23.88 -43.87
C LEU A 265 -18.94 -25.40 -43.65
N THR A 266 -20.10 -26.03 -43.78
CA THR A 266 -20.23 -27.47 -43.53
C THR A 266 -19.51 -28.34 -44.58
N GLN A 267 -19.29 -29.61 -44.27
CA GLN A 267 -18.85 -30.60 -45.27
C GLN A 267 -19.77 -30.66 -46.51
N GLY A 268 -21.06 -30.33 -46.36
CA GLY A 268 -22.01 -30.30 -47.47
C GLY A 268 -21.71 -29.18 -48.47
N TYR A 269 -21.38 -27.99 -47.98
CA TYR A 269 -20.94 -26.87 -48.80
C TYR A 269 -19.70 -27.25 -49.63
N TRP A 270 -18.67 -27.79 -48.97
CA TRP A 270 -17.41 -28.14 -49.62
C TRP A 270 -17.56 -29.24 -50.68
N LYS A 271 -18.50 -30.17 -50.48
CA LYS A 271 -18.85 -31.19 -51.49
C LYS A 271 -19.40 -30.58 -52.77
N THR A 272 -20.29 -29.59 -52.66
CA THR A 272 -21.01 -29.02 -53.81
C THR A 272 -20.27 -27.88 -54.50
N HIS A 273 -19.38 -27.17 -53.82
CA HIS A 273 -18.60 -26.03 -54.34
C HIS A 273 -17.18 -26.42 -54.80
N SER A 274 -17.03 -27.67 -55.26
CA SER A 274 -15.81 -28.21 -55.86
C SER A 274 -15.91 -28.18 -57.39
N ARG A 275 -14.81 -28.43 -58.11
CA ARG A 275 -14.83 -28.50 -59.59
C ARG A 275 -15.79 -29.53 -60.19
N TYR A 276 -16.22 -30.52 -59.39
CA TYR A 276 -17.10 -31.62 -59.79
C TYR A 276 -18.53 -31.44 -59.27
N GLY A 277 -18.75 -30.47 -58.40
CA GLY A 277 -20.04 -30.21 -57.78
C GLY A 277 -20.95 -29.34 -58.64
N PRO A 278 -22.26 -29.30 -58.32
CA PRO A 278 -23.24 -28.53 -59.09
C PRO A 278 -23.30 -27.05 -58.72
N ALA A 279 -22.66 -26.62 -57.63
CA ALA A 279 -22.68 -25.23 -57.17
C ALA A 279 -21.48 -24.44 -57.72
N PRO A 280 -21.49 -23.08 -57.64
CA PRO A 280 -20.35 -22.27 -58.05
C PRO A 280 -19.06 -22.72 -57.37
N TYR A 281 -17.98 -22.81 -58.15
CA TYR A 281 -16.69 -23.24 -57.64
C TYR A 281 -16.12 -22.28 -56.59
N ASP A 282 -15.72 -22.79 -55.43
CA ASP A 282 -14.96 -22.04 -54.44
C ASP A 282 -13.46 -22.23 -54.65
N SER A 283 -12.75 -21.15 -54.96
CA SER A 283 -11.31 -21.16 -55.23
C SER A 283 -10.46 -21.66 -54.07
N THR A 284 -10.98 -21.73 -52.84
CA THR A 284 -10.28 -22.30 -51.68
C THR A 284 -9.83 -23.74 -51.93
N TRP A 285 -10.59 -24.50 -52.74
CA TRP A 285 -10.20 -25.85 -53.14
C TRP A 285 -8.83 -25.91 -53.81
N ALA A 286 -8.41 -24.87 -54.54
CA ALA A 286 -7.09 -24.80 -55.16
C ALA A 286 -5.93 -24.84 -54.14
N GLY A 287 -6.19 -24.52 -52.87
CA GLY A 287 -5.19 -24.60 -51.79
C GLY A 287 -4.82 -26.02 -51.38
N ILE A 288 -5.67 -27.02 -51.65
CA ILE A 288 -5.40 -28.45 -51.39
C ILE A 288 -5.32 -29.23 -52.70
N GLY A 289 -6.17 -28.89 -53.67
CA GLY A 289 -6.43 -29.67 -54.88
C GLY A 289 -7.40 -30.82 -54.62
N GLU A 290 -8.55 -30.80 -55.29
CA GLU A 290 -9.60 -31.83 -55.20
C GLU A 290 -9.10 -33.24 -55.53
N ASP A 291 -8.17 -33.32 -56.48
CA ASP A 291 -7.60 -34.55 -57.02
C ASP A 291 -6.33 -34.99 -56.28
N THR A 292 -5.87 -34.20 -55.31
CA THR A 292 -4.73 -34.56 -54.46
C THR A 292 -5.05 -35.86 -53.72
N PRO A 293 -4.15 -36.86 -53.72
CA PRO A 293 -4.35 -38.07 -52.94
C PRO A 293 -4.54 -37.77 -51.45
N PHE A 294 -5.60 -38.32 -50.86
CA PHE A 294 -5.87 -38.23 -49.43
C PHE A 294 -5.09 -39.31 -48.69
N TYR A 295 -3.88 -38.96 -48.26
CA TYR A 295 -2.96 -39.81 -47.51
C TYR A 295 -2.89 -41.25 -48.07
N LEU A 296 -3.10 -42.26 -47.22
CA LEU A 296 -3.00 -43.67 -47.59
C LEU A 296 -4.31 -44.27 -48.11
N SER A 297 -5.35 -43.45 -48.37
CA SER A 297 -6.67 -43.96 -48.75
C SER A 297 -6.75 -44.54 -50.17
N GLY A 298 -5.83 -44.14 -51.05
CA GLY A 298 -5.93 -44.43 -52.48
C GLY A 298 -7.03 -43.64 -53.20
N GLN A 299 -7.68 -42.70 -52.50
CA GLN A 299 -8.69 -41.79 -53.03
C GLN A 299 -8.18 -40.36 -52.98
N SER A 300 -8.75 -39.46 -53.78
CA SER A 300 -8.51 -38.02 -53.66
C SER A 300 -9.29 -37.39 -52.50
N TYR A 301 -8.93 -36.17 -52.09
CA TYR A 301 -9.70 -35.40 -51.09
C TYR A 301 -11.18 -35.29 -51.48
N TYR A 302 -11.48 -35.06 -52.76
CA TYR A 302 -12.86 -35.02 -53.25
C TYR A 302 -13.55 -36.39 -53.17
N GLN A 303 -12.89 -37.46 -53.61
CA GLN A 303 -13.46 -38.82 -53.58
C GLN A 303 -13.77 -39.28 -52.15
N VAL A 304 -12.94 -38.90 -51.18
CA VAL A 304 -13.18 -39.19 -49.76
C VAL A 304 -14.49 -38.56 -49.29
N LEU A 305 -14.75 -37.28 -49.56
CA LEU A 305 -16.00 -36.61 -49.16
C LEU A 305 -17.27 -37.25 -49.77
N TRP A 306 -17.12 -37.95 -50.90
CA TRP A 306 -18.20 -38.67 -51.57
C TRP A 306 -18.29 -40.15 -51.21
N THR A 307 -17.34 -40.67 -50.41
CA THR A 307 -17.36 -42.05 -49.96
C THR A 307 -18.20 -42.16 -48.68
N SER A 308 -19.33 -42.88 -48.74
CA SER A 308 -20.19 -43.04 -47.57
C SER A 308 -19.45 -43.75 -46.43
N PRO A 309 -19.53 -43.26 -45.17
CA PRO A 309 -18.95 -43.92 -43.99
C PRO A 309 -19.79 -45.14 -43.55
N SER A 310 -20.01 -46.09 -44.46
CA SER A 310 -20.85 -47.28 -44.27
C SER A 310 -20.48 -48.06 -43.01
N GLY A 311 -21.50 -48.50 -42.27
CA GLY A 311 -21.30 -49.26 -41.02
C GLY A 311 -20.66 -48.46 -39.88
N GLY A 312 -20.62 -47.13 -39.96
CA GLY A 312 -20.02 -46.29 -38.93
C GLY A 312 -18.50 -46.31 -38.94
N ASN A 313 -17.90 -46.44 -40.14
CA ASN A 313 -16.45 -46.45 -40.36
C ASN A 313 -15.81 -45.17 -39.81
N ALA A 314 -15.05 -45.30 -38.73
CA ALA A 314 -14.44 -44.18 -38.01
C ALA A 314 -13.45 -43.39 -38.88
N TYR A 315 -12.79 -44.05 -39.85
CA TYR A 315 -11.87 -43.40 -40.77
C TYR A 315 -12.57 -42.34 -41.61
N TYR A 316 -13.66 -42.72 -42.30
CA TYR A 316 -14.40 -41.80 -43.17
C TYR A 316 -15.20 -40.75 -42.39
N ILE A 317 -15.71 -41.10 -41.20
CA ILE A 317 -16.38 -40.12 -40.31
C ILE A 317 -15.43 -38.97 -39.96
N LEU A 318 -14.20 -39.29 -39.55
CA LEU A 318 -13.20 -38.26 -39.28
C LEU A 318 -12.75 -37.54 -40.55
N ALA A 319 -12.53 -38.28 -41.63
CA ALA A 319 -11.97 -37.73 -42.86
C ALA A 319 -12.85 -36.63 -43.44
N HIS A 320 -14.18 -36.82 -43.43
CA HIS A 320 -15.09 -35.79 -43.93
C HIS A 320 -14.99 -34.48 -43.16
N GLN A 321 -15.00 -34.56 -41.83
CA GLN A 321 -14.97 -33.38 -40.96
C GLN A 321 -13.59 -32.70 -40.99
N PHE A 322 -12.53 -33.49 -41.09
CA PHE A 322 -11.16 -33.00 -41.28
C PHE A 322 -10.99 -32.21 -42.58
N ILE A 323 -11.50 -32.73 -43.70
CA ILE A 323 -11.39 -32.03 -44.99
C ILE A 323 -12.13 -30.69 -44.95
N ALA A 324 -13.36 -30.67 -44.42
CA ALA A 324 -14.13 -29.44 -44.28
C ALA A 324 -13.45 -28.43 -43.34
N ALA A 325 -12.89 -28.88 -42.22
CA ALA A 325 -12.18 -28.01 -41.28
C ALA A 325 -10.92 -27.40 -41.89
N LYS A 326 -10.12 -28.18 -42.64
CA LYS A 326 -8.95 -27.65 -43.37
C LYS A 326 -9.34 -26.60 -44.40
N LEU A 327 -10.42 -26.83 -45.15
CA LEU A 327 -10.90 -25.87 -46.15
C LEU A 327 -11.44 -24.59 -45.48
N ASN A 328 -12.11 -24.68 -44.34
CA ASN A 328 -12.52 -23.52 -43.55
C ASN A 328 -11.31 -22.68 -43.10
N LEU A 329 -10.26 -23.31 -42.56
CA LEU A 329 -9.03 -22.62 -42.19
C LEU A 329 -8.35 -21.94 -43.40
N LEU A 330 -8.29 -22.62 -44.54
CA LEU A 330 -7.74 -22.06 -45.78
C LEU A 330 -8.57 -20.88 -46.32
N LYS A 331 -9.89 -20.89 -46.12
CA LYS A 331 -10.78 -19.78 -46.46
C LYS A 331 -10.59 -18.58 -45.52
N GLY A 332 -9.85 -18.75 -44.43
CA GLY A 332 -9.55 -17.70 -43.45
C GLY A 332 -10.41 -17.75 -42.19
N ALA A 333 -11.13 -18.86 -41.95
CA ALA A 333 -11.78 -19.09 -40.67
C ALA A 333 -10.72 -19.28 -39.56
N SER A 334 -10.90 -18.64 -38.41
CA SER A 334 -10.06 -18.87 -37.24
C SER A 334 -10.33 -20.24 -36.63
N SER A 335 -9.37 -20.75 -35.86
CA SER A 335 -9.48 -22.03 -35.15
C SER A 335 -9.72 -21.83 -33.65
N THR A 336 -9.76 -22.94 -32.92
CA THR A 336 -9.68 -22.99 -31.45
C THR A 336 -8.62 -24.03 -31.05
N PRO A 337 -8.07 -23.99 -29.81
CA PRO A 337 -7.11 -25.00 -29.36
C PRO A 337 -7.62 -26.44 -29.47
N ALA A 338 -8.93 -26.65 -29.27
CA ALA A 338 -9.56 -27.97 -29.40
C ALA A 338 -9.61 -28.44 -30.87
N VAL A 339 -9.86 -27.53 -31.80
CA VAL A 339 -9.87 -27.80 -33.25
C VAL A 339 -8.45 -28.06 -33.76
N ASP A 340 -7.47 -27.28 -33.32
CA ASP A 340 -6.05 -27.49 -33.67
C ASP A 340 -5.54 -28.86 -33.21
N ALA A 341 -5.88 -29.25 -31.98
CA ALA A 341 -5.54 -30.57 -31.45
C ALA A 341 -6.20 -31.71 -32.27
N ALA A 342 -7.47 -31.54 -32.65
CA ALA A 342 -8.19 -32.52 -33.46
C ALA A 342 -7.59 -32.66 -34.87
N LEU A 343 -7.25 -31.54 -35.52
CA LEU A 343 -6.60 -31.53 -36.83
C LEU A 343 -5.22 -32.17 -36.79
N ALA A 344 -4.38 -31.82 -35.82
CA ALA A 344 -3.04 -32.38 -35.68
C ALA A 344 -3.06 -33.91 -35.42
N TRP A 345 -4.00 -34.36 -34.59
CA TRP A 345 -4.21 -35.79 -34.35
C TRP A 345 -4.70 -36.50 -35.61
N ALA A 346 -5.68 -35.93 -36.32
CA ALA A 346 -6.22 -36.49 -37.54
C ALA A 346 -5.17 -36.58 -38.66
N ASP A 347 -4.30 -35.57 -38.80
CA ASP A 347 -3.15 -35.59 -39.71
C ASP A 347 -2.26 -36.81 -39.45
N SER A 348 -1.91 -37.07 -38.18
CA SER A 348 -1.10 -38.23 -37.79
C SER A 348 -1.84 -39.55 -38.01
N PHE A 349 -3.15 -39.57 -37.75
CA PHE A 349 -4.01 -40.73 -37.95
C PHE A 349 -4.06 -41.15 -39.43
N PHE A 350 -4.26 -40.21 -40.36
CA PHE A 350 -4.35 -40.51 -41.79
C PHE A 350 -3.00 -40.88 -42.42
N GLN A 351 -1.87 -40.44 -41.83
CA GLN A 351 -0.54 -40.92 -42.21
C GLN A 351 -0.27 -42.37 -41.77
N THR A 352 -1.05 -42.90 -40.83
CA THR A 352 -0.82 -44.22 -40.21
C THR A 352 -1.78 -45.28 -40.75
N TYR A 353 -3.07 -44.95 -40.89
CA TYR A 353 -4.11 -45.91 -41.18
C TYR A 353 -4.68 -45.77 -42.59
N ARG A 354 -5.18 -46.87 -43.14
CA ARG A 354 -5.95 -46.95 -44.40
C ARG A 354 -7.43 -47.20 -44.12
N PRO A 355 -8.34 -46.89 -45.06
CA PRO A 355 -9.78 -47.09 -44.88
C PRO A 355 -10.22 -48.52 -44.51
N GLY A 356 -9.46 -49.52 -44.95
CA GLY A 356 -9.73 -50.94 -44.70
C GLY A 356 -8.99 -51.54 -43.50
N ASP A 357 -8.15 -50.77 -42.81
CA ASP A 357 -7.38 -51.28 -41.68
C ASP A 357 -8.28 -51.57 -40.48
N ALA A 358 -7.96 -52.63 -39.74
CA ALA A 358 -8.61 -52.92 -38.47
C ALA A 358 -8.13 -51.95 -37.38
N LEU A 359 -9.01 -51.02 -36.98
CA LEU A 359 -8.72 -50.08 -35.89
C LEU A 359 -9.00 -50.72 -34.53
N SER A 360 -8.13 -50.47 -33.55
CA SER A 360 -8.43 -50.81 -32.16
C SER A 360 -9.64 -50.01 -31.67
N LYS A 361 -10.37 -50.55 -30.68
CA LYS A 361 -11.54 -49.86 -30.10
C LYS A 361 -11.20 -48.44 -29.61
N THR A 362 -10.04 -48.27 -28.97
CA THR A 362 -9.57 -46.97 -28.46
C THR A 362 -9.34 -45.98 -29.60
N VAL A 363 -8.64 -46.40 -30.66
CA VAL A 363 -8.34 -45.54 -31.82
C VAL A 363 -9.62 -45.16 -32.56
N ALA A 364 -10.52 -46.12 -32.78
CA ALA A 364 -11.81 -45.86 -33.44
C ALA A 364 -12.70 -44.90 -32.64
N SER A 365 -12.72 -45.02 -31.30
CA SER A 365 -13.44 -44.09 -30.43
C SER A 365 -12.83 -42.68 -30.45
N GLN A 366 -11.49 -42.57 -30.41
CA GLN A 366 -10.81 -41.28 -30.48
C GLN A 366 -11.05 -40.57 -31.82
N ALA A 367 -11.02 -41.31 -32.92
CA ALA A 367 -11.33 -40.77 -34.25
C ALA A 367 -12.76 -40.20 -34.31
N LYS A 368 -13.74 -40.90 -33.74
CA LYS A 368 -15.13 -40.42 -33.67
C LYS A 368 -15.29 -39.19 -32.76
N ALA A 369 -14.56 -39.14 -31.64
CA ALA A 369 -14.57 -37.99 -30.74
C ALA A 369 -14.03 -36.74 -31.42
N TYR A 370 -12.88 -36.84 -32.11
CA TYR A 370 -12.34 -35.71 -32.86
C TYR A 370 -13.17 -35.34 -34.09
N ALA A 371 -13.81 -36.32 -34.74
CA ALA A 371 -14.78 -36.03 -35.78
C ALA A 371 -15.94 -35.18 -35.25
N ALA A 372 -16.44 -35.47 -34.03
CA ALA A 372 -17.48 -34.66 -33.40
C ALA A 372 -17.01 -33.24 -33.06
N THR A 373 -15.77 -33.07 -32.60
CA THR A 373 -15.17 -31.73 -32.38
C THR A 373 -15.10 -30.94 -33.69
N LEU A 374 -14.61 -31.57 -34.77
CA LEU A 374 -14.50 -30.92 -36.07
C LEU A 374 -15.87 -30.66 -36.70
N ASP A 375 -16.86 -31.51 -36.46
CA ASP A 375 -18.25 -31.28 -36.87
C ASP A 375 -18.85 -30.05 -36.18
N GLN A 376 -18.67 -29.91 -34.86
CA GLN A 376 -19.11 -28.72 -34.13
C GLN A 376 -18.46 -27.45 -34.69
N TYR A 377 -17.18 -27.52 -35.05
CA TYR A 377 -16.47 -26.42 -35.69
C TYR A 377 -17.05 -26.09 -37.06
N ASN A 378 -17.21 -27.08 -37.94
CA ASN A 378 -17.71 -26.88 -39.30
C ASN A 378 -19.14 -26.34 -39.33
N ASN A 379 -19.96 -26.67 -38.33
CA ASN A 379 -21.32 -26.14 -38.15
C ASN A 379 -21.35 -24.80 -37.39
N GLY A 380 -20.21 -24.21 -37.07
CA GLY A 380 -20.11 -22.90 -36.41
C GLY A 380 -20.55 -22.88 -34.94
N LEU A 381 -20.64 -24.05 -34.29
CA LEU A 381 -20.99 -24.16 -32.87
C LEU A 381 -19.81 -23.84 -31.96
N ILE A 382 -18.58 -24.03 -32.46
CA ILE A 382 -17.32 -23.60 -31.83
C ILE A 382 -16.46 -22.87 -32.89
N GLY A 383 -15.59 -21.96 -32.47
CA GLY A 383 -14.78 -21.15 -33.40
C GLY A 383 -15.49 -19.87 -33.85
N PRO A 384 -15.29 -19.40 -35.10
CA PRO A 384 -15.75 -18.09 -35.55
C PRO A 384 -17.24 -18.00 -35.92
N GLY A 385 -18.01 -19.07 -35.76
CA GLY A 385 -19.41 -19.14 -36.18
C GLY A 385 -19.59 -19.53 -37.65
N HIS A 386 -20.84 -19.82 -38.03
CA HIS A 386 -21.18 -20.27 -39.38
C HIS A 386 -21.41 -19.07 -40.33
N CYS A 387 -21.05 -19.20 -41.60
CA CYS A 387 -21.34 -18.16 -42.58
C CYS A 387 -22.86 -18.00 -42.79
N SER A 388 -23.35 -16.76 -42.85
CA SER A 388 -24.71 -16.51 -43.35
C SER A 388 -24.72 -16.78 -44.86
N GLU A 389 -25.71 -17.53 -45.34
CA GLU A 389 -25.95 -17.77 -46.76
C GLU A 389 -26.28 -16.47 -47.53
#